data_AF-A0A7R9PRZ8-F1
#
_entry.id   AF-A0A7R9PRZ8-F1
#
_cell.length_a   1.000
_cell.length_b   1.000
_cell.length_c   1.000
_cell.angle_alpha   90.00
_cell.angle_beta   90.00
_cell.angle_gamma   90.00
#
_symmetry.space_group_name_H-M   'P 1'
#
loop_
_entity.id
_entity.type
_entity.pdbx_description
1 polymer ?
#
loop_
_entity_poly.entity_id
_entity_poly.type
_entity_poly.pdbx_seq_one_letter_code
_entity_poly.pdbx_strand_id
1 'polypeptide(L)'
;MSVSERAYQFCRERWKKYLQEIKPTYWLFLVRENGNMEMYTLPDFQQMYLVRNFGQGLRVLSDSTQSVPPSMTTDTTYDTEVQEILVVALGHHGSRPLLVVRLEDEVLLYQAYRYHKGNLKLRFRRLAHTVLLRESRSRVNKKSDLDQYTDSRVSQLRYFSNIAGYNGGAKGLLDEEMK
;
A
#
# COMPACT_ATOMS: atom_id res chain seq x y z
N MET A 1 -47.61 -7.33 -4.72
CA MET A 1 -46.61 -6.88 -3.72
C MET A 1 -46.31 -5.42 -3.99
N SER A 2 -46.67 -4.52 -3.08
CA SER A 2 -46.59 -3.07 -3.32
C SER A 2 -45.14 -2.57 -3.26
N VAL A 3 -44.86 -1.44 -3.93
CA VAL A 3 -43.54 -0.76 -3.89
C VAL A 3 -43.20 -0.34 -2.45
N SER A 4 -44.21 0.00 -1.66
CA SER A 4 -44.10 0.37 -0.23
C SER A 4 -43.59 -0.80 0.64
N GLU A 5 -44.12 -2.01 0.45
CA GLU A 5 -43.67 -3.19 1.22
C GLU A 5 -42.23 -3.61 0.87
N ARG A 6 -41.81 -3.44 -0.38
CA ARG A 6 -40.41 -3.69 -0.78
C ARG A 6 -39.44 -2.70 -0.12
N ALA A 7 -39.82 -1.41 -0.03
CA ALA A 7 -39.02 -0.40 0.65
C ALA A 7 -38.94 -0.66 2.17
N TYR A 8 -40.05 -1.09 2.78
CA TYR A 8 -40.13 -1.39 4.21
C TYR A 8 -39.29 -2.63 4.58
N GLN A 9 -39.37 -3.71 3.79
CA GLN A 9 -38.52 -4.90 3.94
C GLN A 9 -37.03 -4.56 3.75
N PHE A 10 -36.69 -3.75 2.74
CA PHE A 10 -35.31 -3.33 2.47
C PHE A 10 -34.69 -2.51 3.61
N CYS A 11 -35.44 -1.60 4.24
CA CYS A 11 -34.97 -0.88 5.42
C CYS A 11 -34.86 -1.78 6.66
N ARG A 12 -35.76 -2.77 6.82
CA ARG A 12 -35.77 -3.70 7.97
C ARG A 12 -34.64 -4.73 7.94
N GLU A 13 -33.95 -4.91 6.83
CA GLU A 13 -32.82 -5.84 6.74
C GLU A 13 -31.46 -5.14 6.70
N ARG A 14 -31.41 -3.86 6.34
CA ARG A 14 -30.15 -3.10 6.24
C ARG A 14 -29.44 -2.88 7.56
N TRP A 15 -30.12 -2.87 8.70
CA TRP A 15 -29.46 -2.72 10.00
C TRP A 15 -28.84 -4.02 10.50
N LYS A 16 -29.34 -5.18 10.02
CA LYS A 16 -28.78 -6.50 10.36
C LYS A 16 -27.32 -6.66 9.93
N LYS A 17 -26.89 -5.95 8.87
CA LYS A 17 -25.47 -5.92 8.45
C LYS A 17 -24.56 -5.26 9.49
N TYR A 18 -25.09 -4.39 10.35
CA TYR A 18 -24.34 -3.75 11.45
C TYR A 18 -24.34 -4.61 12.71
N LEU A 19 -25.14 -5.69 12.76
CA LEU A 19 -25.14 -6.70 13.82
C LEU A 19 -24.27 -7.90 13.48
N GLN A 20 -23.74 -7.98 12.26
CA GLN A 20 -22.78 -9.02 11.90
C GLN A 20 -21.46 -8.76 12.62
N GLU A 21 -20.96 -9.80 13.27
CA GLU A 21 -19.62 -9.79 13.86
C GLU A 21 -18.59 -9.51 12.75
N ILE A 22 -17.73 -8.52 12.99
CA ILE A 22 -16.69 -8.14 12.05
C ILE A 22 -15.56 -9.17 12.17
N LYS A 23 -15.60 -10.18 11.31
CA LYS A 23 -14.51 -11.15 11.22
C LYS A 23 -13.26 -10.46 10.63
N PRO A 24 -12.10 -10.52 11.31
CA PRO A 24 -10.87 -9.94 10.77
C PRO A 24 -10.46 -10.66 9.48
N THR A 25 -9.96 -9.90 8.52
CA THR A 25 -9.41 -10.42 7.26
C THR A 25 -7.93 -10.05 7.18
N TYR A 26 -7.10 -11.01 6.82
CA TYR A 26 -5.65 -10.82 6.69
C TYR A 26 -5.26 -10.80 5.21
N TRP A 27 -4.32 -9.93 4.88
CA TRP A 27 -3.88 -9.66 3.51
C TRP A 27 -2.37 -9.58 3.46
N LEU A 28 -1.81 -10.15 2.41
CA LEU A 28 -0.39 -10.07 2.09
C LEU A 28 -0.19 -9.18 0.87
N PHE A 29 0.75 -8.24 0.97
CA PHE A 29 1.13 -7.33 -0.11
C PHE A 29 2.57 -7.66 -0.51
N LEU A 30 2.81 -7.83 -1.80
CA LEU A 30 4.13 -8.17 -2.35
C LEU A 30 4.45 -7.28 -3.54
N VAL A 31 5.72 -6.93 -3.70
CA VAL A 31 6.26 -6.31 -4.91
C VAL A 31 7.35 -7.24 -5.43
N ARG A 32 7.27 -7.60 -6.71
CA ARG A 32 8.24 -8.45 -7.40
C ARG A 32 9.27 -7.59 -8.12
N GLU A 33 10.42 -8.20 -8.42
CA GLU A 33 11.51 -7.57 -9.19
C GLU A 33 11.09 -7.15 -10.61
N ASN A 34 10.06 -7.78 -11.17
CA ASN A 34 9.48 -7.39 -12.46
C ASN A 34 8.64 -6.09 -12.39
N GLY A 35 8.59 -5.41 -11.24
CA GLY A 35 7.85 -4.17 -11.04
C GLY A 35 6.34 -4.36 -10.81
N ASN A 36 5.87 -5.60 -10.66
CA ASN A 36 4.46 -5.89 -10.36
C ASN A 36 4.21 -5.91 -8.85
N MET A 37 3.05 -5.37 -8.46
CA MET A 37 2.54 -5.44 -7.09
C MET A 37 1.34 -6.38 -7.04
N GLU A 38 1.35 -7.28 -6.06
CA GLU A 38 0.37 -8.35 -5.90
C GLU A 38 -0.24 -8.29 -4.50
N MET A 39 -1.52 -8.64 -4.40
CA MET A 39 -2.21 -8.81 -3.11
C MET A 39 -2.82 -10.20 -3.02
N TYR A 40 -2.57 -10.85 -1.89
CA TYR A 40 -3.04 -12.19 -1.59
C TYR A 40 -3.94 -12.18 -0.35
N THR A 41 -4.97 -13.02 -0.35
CA THR A 41 -5.73 -13.32 0.87
C THR A 41 -4.95 -14.26 1.76
N LEU A 42 -5.08 -14.10 3.07
CA LEU A 42 -4.58 -15.05 4.06
C LEU A 42 -5.77 -15.68 4.81
N PRO A 43 -5.72 -16.98 5.14
CA PRO A 43 -4.58 -17.89 4.99
C PRO A 43 -4.47 -18.57 3.60
N ASP A 44 -5.43 -18.37 2.70
CA ASP A 44 -5.59 -19.19 1.50
C ASP A 44 -4.59 -18.88 0.36
N PHE A 45 -3.78 -17.83 0.48
CA PHE A 45 -2.82 -17.36 -0.52
C PHE A 45 -3.40 -17.19 -1.93
N GLN A 46 -4.66 -16.76 -2.05
CA GLN A 46 -5.28 -16.51 -3.35
C GLN A 46 -4.96 -15.10 -3.84
N GLN A 47 -4.44 -14.99 -5.06
CA GLN A 47 -4.14 -13.70 -5.68
C GLN A 47 -5.44 -12.97 -6.03
N MET A 48 -5.71 -11.86 -5.35
CA MET A 48 -6.95 -11.09 -5.54
C MET A 48 -6.73 -9.76 -6.27
N TYR A 49 -5.49 -9.28 -6.34
CA TYR A 49 -5.16 -8.00 -6.96
C TYR A 49 -3.78 -8.07 -7.61
N LEU A 50 -3.67 -7.50 -8.81
CA LEU A 50 -2.41 -7.38 -9.55
C LEU A 50 -2.32 -5.99 -10.16
N VAL A 51 -1.23 -5.29 -9.93
CA VAL A 51 -0.90 -4.01 -10.54
C VAL A 51 0.41 -4.14 -11.28
N ARG A 52 0.39 -3.87 -12.58
CA ARG A 52 1.60 -3.82 -13.40
C ARG A 52 2.24 -2.44 -13.33
N ASN A 53 3.55 -2.39 -13.52
CA ASN A 53 4.32 -1.14 -13.55
C ASN A 53 4.11 -0.29 -12.28
N PHE A 54 4.09 -0.92 -11.11
CA PHE A 54 3.74 -0.29 -9.85
C PHE A 54 4.69 0.87 -9.48
N GLY A 55 5.98 0.73 -9.82
CA GLY A 55 7.00 1.77 -9.59
C GLY A 55 6.81 3.07 -10.38
N GLN A 56 5.97 3.10 -11.43
CA GLN A 56 5.77 4.30 -12.27
C GLN A 56 4.94 5.41 -11.60
N GLY A 57 4.45 5.19 -10.38
CA GLY A 57 3.69 6.21 -9.66
C GLY A 57 2.35 6.56 -10.31
N LEU A 58 1.68 5.58 -10.94
CA LEU A 58 0.39 5.75 -11.62
C LEU A 58 -0.64 6.44 -10.71
N ARG A 59 -1.44 7.35 -11.28
CA ARG A 59 -2.45 8.10 -10.49
C ARG A 59 -3.50 7.19 -9.84
N VAL A 60 -3.82 6.06 -10.47
CA VAL A 60 -4.78 5.08 -9.96
C VAL A 60 -4.21 3.70 -10.21
N LEU A 61 -4.06 2.91 -9.15
CA LEU A 61 -3.69 1.51 -9.26
C LEU A 61 -4.96 0.71 -9.50
N SER A 62 -5.03 0.03 -10.64
CA SER A 62 -6.19 -0.74 -11.09
C SER A 62 -5.85 -2.23 -11.19
N ASP A 63 -6.82 -3.07 -10.84
CA ASP A 63 -6.72 -4.52 -10.95
C ASP A 63 -6.49 -4.96 -12.40
N SER A 64 -5.40 -5.68 -12.63
CA SER A 64 -4.97 -6.24 -13.92
C SER A 64 -5.06 -7.77 -13.98
N THR A 65 -5.59 -8.43 -12.95
CA THR A 65 -5.67 -9.90 -12.85
C THR A 65 -6.36 -10.58 -14.04
N GLN A 66 -7.37 -9.95 -14.62
CA GLN A 66 -8.15 -10.48 -15.75
C GLN A 66 -7.71 -9.92 -17.11
N SER A 67 -6.72 -9.04 -17.15
CA SER A 67 -6.25 -8.42 -18.39
C SER A 67 -5.17 -9.27 -19.04
N VAL A 68 -5.36 -9.60 -20.32
CA VAL A 68 -4.32 -10.22 -21.16
C VAL A 68 -3.08 -9.32 -21.08
N PRO A 69 -1.90 -9.85 -20.73
CA PRO A 69 -0.69 -9.05 -20.75
C PRO A 69 -0.52 -8.48 -22.18
N PRO A 70 -0.33 -7.16 -22.33
CA PRO A 70 0.00 -6.62 -23.64
C PRO A 70 1.24 -7.36 -24.16
N SER A 71 1.22 -7.75 -25.43
CA SER A 71 2.40 -8.32 -26.10
C SER A 71 3.57 -7.38 -25.84
N MET A 72 4.59 -7.89 -25.16
CA MET A 72 5.75 -7.13 -24.70
C MET A 72 6.49 -6.57 -25.93
N THR A 73 6.16 -5.35 -26.32
CA THR A 73 7.05 -4.52 -27.12
C THR A 73 7.78 -3.59 -26.17
N THR A 74 9.11 -3.68 -26.23
CA THR A 74 10.14 -2.78 -25.66
C THR A 74 10.34 -2.81 -24.15
N ASP A 75 11.42 -3.46 -23.73
CA ASP A 75 12.58 -2.87 -23.03
C ASP A 75 12.39 -1.47 -22.41
N THR A 76 11.39 -1.28 -21.56
CA THR A 76 11.43 -0.21 -20.58
C THR A 76 12.25 -0.71 -19.40
N THR A 77 13.54 -0.40 -19.41
CA THR A 77 14.40 -0.41 -18.22
C THR A 77 13.67 0.35 -17.12
N TYR A 78 13.21 -0.37 -16.09
CA TYR A 78 12.50 0.23 -14.97
C TYR A 78 13.53 0.93 -14.08
N ASP A 79 13.74 2.22 -14.33
CA ASP A 79 14.75 3.02 -13.62
C ASP A 79 14.33 3.41 -12.20
N THR A 80 13.17 2.94 -11.72
CA THR A 80 12.63 3.32 -10.41
C THR A 80 12.28 2.07 -9.60
N GLU A 81 13.23 1.66 -8.77
CA GLU A 81 13.08 0.50 -7.89
C GLU A 81 12.25 0.86 -6.65
N VAL A 82 11.33 -0.04 -6.28
CA VAL A 82 10.53 0.08 -5.06
C VAL A 82 11.35 -0.47 -3.91
N GLN A 83 11.79 0.40 -3.01
CA GLN A 83 12.65 0.00 -1.89
C GLN A 83 11.86 -0.51 -0.68
N GLU A 84 10.66 0.03 -0.44
CA GLU A 84 9.83 -0.36 0.70
C GLU A 84 8.34 -0.10 0.41
N ILE A 85 7.45 -0.95 0.94
CA ILE A 85 6.02 -0.70 0.98
C ILE A 85 5.48 -0.86 2.41
N LEU A 86 4.50 -0.04 2.77
CA LEU A 86 3.81 -0.12 4.04
C LEU A 86 2.32 0.14 3.85
N VAL A 87 1.47 -0.75 4.35
CA VAL A 87 0.01 -0.57 4.37
C VAL A 87 -0.43 -0.27 5.79
N VAL A 88 -1.10 0.87 5.98
CA VAL A 88 -1.58 1.33 7.29
C VAL A 88 -3.02 1.78 7.22
N ALA A 89 -3.79 1.44 8.25
CA ALA A 89 -5.16 1.92 8.39
C ALA A 89 -5.18 3.16 9.28
N LEU A 90 -5.41 4.33 8.69
CA LEU A 90 -5.50 5.60 9.43
C LEU A 90 -6.97 6.03 9.65
N GLY A 91 -7.16 7.04 10.49
CA GLY A 91 -8.47 7.59 10.83
C GLY A 91 -9.21 6.79 11.90
N HIS A 92 -10.44 7.23 12.21
CA HIS A 92 -11.27 6.61 13.23
C HIS A 92 -11.55 5.13 12.88
N HIS A 93 -11.19 4.22 13.80
CA HIS A 93 -11.24 2.76 13.62
C HIS A 93 -10.62 2.24 12.31
N GLY A 94 -9.55 2.86 11.81
CA GLY A 94 -8.87 2.39 10.60
C GLY A 94 -9.69 2.56 9.31
N SER A 95 -10.65 3.48 9.30
CA SER A 95 -11.56 3.73 8.18
C SER A 95 -10.89 4.16 6.87
N ARG A 96 -9.61 4.57 6.90
CA ARG A 96 -8.86 5.06 5.73
C ARG A 96 -7.56 4.26 5.55
N PRO A 97 -7.59 3.13 4.83
CA PRO A 97 -6.38 2.41 4.46
C PRO A 97 -5.53 3.24 3.49
N LEU A 98 -4.25 3.36 3.81
CA LEU A 98 -3.22 3.98 2.99
C LEU A 98 -2.14 2.96 2.66
N LEU A 99 -1.66 3.02 1.42
CA LEU A 99 -0.47 2.33 0.95
C LEU A 99 0.62 3.39 0.74
N VAL A 100 1.69 3.28 1.51
CA VAL A 100 2.90 4.09 1.41
C VAL A 100 3.93 3.29 0.63
N VAL A 101 4.52 3.91 -0.38
CA VAL A 101 5.54 3.30 -1.24
C VAL A 101 6.76 4.19 -1.19
N ARG A 102 7.91 3.63 -0.86
CA ARG A 102 9.18 4.31 -0.89
C ARG A 102 9.91 3.89 -2.17
N LEU A 103 10.06 4.85 -3.07
CA LEU A 103 10.98 4.75 -4.19
C LEU A 103 12.35 5.29 -3.75
N GLU A 104 13.31 5.28 -4.65
CA GLU A 104 14.65 5.84 -4.38
C GLU A 104 14.57 7.36 -4.09
N ASP A 105 13.95 8.14 -4.98
CA ASP A 105 13.92 9.60 -4.89
C ASP A 105 12.63 10.18 -4.27
N GLU A 106 11.55 9.41 -4.21
CA GLU A 106 10.24 9.91 -3.74
C GLU A 106 9.45 8.91 -2.89
N VAL A 107 8.59 9.44 -2.02
CA VAL A 107 7.54 8.65 -1.37
C VAL A 107 6.30 8.79 -2.24
N LEU A 108 5.53 7.72 -2.38
CA LEU A 108 4.18 7.76 -2.93
C LEU A 108 3.17 7.35 -1.87
N LEU A 109 2.09 8.13 -1.77
CA LEU A 109 0.96 7.84 -0.90
C LEU A 109 -0.25 7.49 -1.73
N TYR A 110 -0.88 6.36 -1.42
CA TYR A 110 -2.07 5.88 -2.07
C TYR A 110 -3.19 5.70 -1.06
N GLN A 111 -4.36 6.24 -1.33
CA GLN A 111 -5.56 6.00 -0.53
C GLN A 111 -6.42 4.92 -1.18
N ALA A 112 -6.78 3.91 -0.39
CA ALA A 112 -7.77 2.92 -0.81
C ALA A 112 -9.17 3.53 -0.83
N TYR A 113 -9.94 3.21 -1.87
CA TYR A 113 -11.35 3.59 -2.00
C TYR A 113 -12.16 2.44 -2.56
N ARG A 114 -13.45 2.40 -2.19
CA ARG A 114 -14.38 1.37 -2.65
C ARG A 114 -14.59 1.49 -4.16
N TYR A 115 -14.46 0.37 -4.85
CA TYR A 115 -14.70 0.29 -6.29
C TYR A 115 -15.58 -0.91 -6.62
N HIS A 116 -16.46 -0.78 -7.60
CA HIS A 116 -17.54 -1.75 -7.81
C HIS A 116 -17.21 -2.88 -8.80
N LYS A 117 -16.07 -2.80 -9.51
CA LYS A 117 -15.61 -3.82 -10.47
C LYS A 117 -14.31 -4.47 -9.99
N GLY A 118 -13.96 -5.63 -10.55
CA GLY A 118 -12.74 -6.38 -10.22
C GLY A 118 -12.96 -7.44 -9.14
N ASN A 119 -11.93 -8.25 -8.90
CA ASN A 119 -11.98 -9.34 -7.91
C ASN A 119 -12.03 -8.76 -6.50
N LEU A 120 -11.18 -7.74 -6.25
CA LEU A 120 -11.25 -6.93 -5.06
C LEU A 120 -12.09 -5.68 -5.35
N LYS A 121 -13.13 -5.44 -4.54
CA LYS A 121 -14.02 -4.26 -4.65
C LYS A 121 -13.38 -2.97 -4.12
N LEU A 122 -12.12 -2.74 -4.51
CA LEU A 122 -11.24 -1.71 -3.99
C LEU A 122 -10.26 -1.27 -5.08
N ARG A 123 -9.87 0.00 -5.05
CA ARG A 123 -8.77 0.55 -5.83
C ARG A 123 -7.97 1.52 -4.98
N PHE A 124 -6.79 1.87 -5.47
CA PHE A 124 -5.92 2.84 -4.83
C PHE A 124 -5.80 4.08 -5.72
N ARG A 125 -5.98 5.27 -5.14
CA ARG A 125 -5.70 6.54 -5.81
C ARG A 125 -4.48 7.19 -5.19
N ARG A 126 -3.57 7.70 -6.01
CA ARG A 126 -2.42 8.48 -5.56
C ARG A 126 -2.89 9.78 -4.93
N LEU A 127 -2.35 10.11 -3.77
CA LEU A 127 -2.56 11.38 -3.10
C LEU A 127 -1.49 12.37 -3.59
N ALA A 128 -1.92 13.60 -3.86
CA ALA A 128 -1.00 14.69 -4.08
C ALA A 128 -0.31 15.02 -2.74
N HIS A 129 1.01 14.90 -2.70
CA HIS A 129 1.83 15.25 -1.55
C HIS A 129 3.20 15.67 -2.07
N THR A 130 3.86 16.56 -1.32
CA THR A 130 5.19 17.07 -1.66
C THR A 130 6.17 16.52 -0.63
N VAL A 131 6.55 15.25 -0.79
CA VAL A 131 7.59 14.62 0.05
C VAL A 131 8.69 14.14 -0.88
N LEU A 132 9.71 15.00 -1.05
CA LEU A 132 10.92 14.66 -1.78
C LEU A 132 11.87 13.92 -0.82
N LEU A 133 12.30 12.70 -1.14
CA LEU A 133 13.43 12.10 -0.44
C LEU A 133 14.70 12.71 -1.03
N ARG A 134 15.13 13.84 -0.49
CA ARG A 134 16.52 14.23 -0.67
C ARG A 134 17.34 13.39 0.29
N GLU A 135 18.06 12.40 -0.21
CA GLU A 135 19.16 11.82 0.55
C GLU A 135 20.15 12.93 0.86
N SER A 136 20.29 13.25 2.15
CA SER A 136 21.52 13.88 2.59
C SER A 136 22.60 12.83 2.42
N ARG A 137 23.36 12.90 1.32
CA ARG A 137 24.65 12.22 1.20
C ARG A 137 25.55 12.80 2.28
N SER A 138 25.39 12.37 3.52
CA SER A 138 26.36 12.59 4.57
C SER A 138 27.60 11.81 4.17
N ARG A 139 28.45 12.51 3.42
CA ARG A 139 29.89 12.39 3.28
C ARG A 139 30.42 10.96 3.24
N VAL A 140 30.93 10.62 2.07
CA VAL A 140 32.11 9.76 1.85
C VAL A 140 32.94 9.64 3.12
N ASN A 141 32.69 8.61 3.91
CA ASN A 141 33.66 8.03 4.80
C ASN A 141 34.04 6.71 4.14
N LYS A 142 35.34 6.57 3.83
CA LYS A 142 35.96 5.33 3.36
C LYS A 142 35.45 4.17 4.22
N LYS A 143 34.50 3.40 3.69
CA LYS A 143 34.08 2.15 4.30
C LYS A 143 35.16 1.11 4.01
N SER A 144 35.68 0.50 5.07
CA SER A 144 36.55 -0.68 4.99
C SER A 144 35.78 -1.86 4.38
N ASP A 145 36.49 -2.76 3.69
CA ASP A 145 35.97 -3.93 2.95
C ASP A 145 35.06 -4.89 3.76
N LEU A 146 34.90 -4.69 5.06
CA LEU A 146 34.05 -5.48 5.95
C LEU A 146 32.61 -4.94 6.10
N ASP A 147 32.36 -3.65 5.79
CA ASP A 147 31.03 -3.00 5.92
C ASP A 147 30.11 -3.23 4.70
N GLN A 148 30.61 -3.94 3.68
CA GLN A 148 29.84 -4.23 2.47
C GLN A 148 28.78 -5.33 2.69
N TYR A 149 28.88 -6.09 3.79
CA TYR A 149 27.96 -7.17 4.16
C TYR A 149 26.81 -6.74 5.08
N THR A 150 26.84 -5.51 5.59
CA THR A 150 25.80 -4.93 6.43
C THR A 150 25.09 -3.78 5.70
N ASP A 151 24.75 -3.98 4.42
CA ASP A 151 23.63 -3.25 3.85
C ASP A 151 22.33 -3.81 4.47
N SER A 152 22.18 -3.59 5.77
CA SER A 152 20.98 -3.99 6.50
C SER A 152 19.85 -3.16 5.92
N ARG A 153 18.92 -3.78 5.20
CA ARG A 153 17.68 -3.13 4.75
C ARG A 153 16.88 -2.71 5.99
N VAL A 154 17.15 -1.51 6.50
CA VAL A 154 16.46 -0.94 7.65
C VAL A 154 15.11 -0.39 7.18
N SER A 155 14.01 -0.89 7.77
CA SER A 155 12.68 -0.32 7.54
C SER A 155 12.66 1.14 7.98
N GLN A 156 12.45 2.03 7.02
CA GLN A 156 12.35 3.47 7.26
C GLN A 156 10.90 3.86 7.56
N LEU A 157 9.92 3.08 7.08
CA LEU A 157 8.50 3.36 7.29
C LEU A 157 7.99 2.62 8.54
N ARG A 158 7.65 3.36 9.59
CA ARG A 158 7.13 2.79 10.85
C ARG A 158 5.71 3.22 11.11
N TYR A 159 4.82 2.26 11.32
CA TYR A 159 3.50 2.54 11.86
C TYR A 159 3.63 2.90 13.35
N PHE A 160 2.89 3.92 13.77
CA PHE A 160 2.70 4.25 15.18
C PHE A 160 1.22 4.43 15.48
N SER A 161 0.83 4.03 16.68
CA SER A 161 -0.52 4.22 17.18
C SER A 161 -0.50 4.95 18.51
N ASN A 162 -1.53 5.75 18.75
CA ASN A 162 -1.78 6.41 20.02
C ASN A 162 -0.64 7.33 20.51
N ILE A 163 0.08 7.96 19.60
CA ILE A 163 1.02 9.04 19.96
C ILE A 163 0.22 10.33 19.96
N ALA A 164 0.07 10.94 21.14
CA ALA A 164 -0.79 12.11 21.35
C ALA A 164 -2.26 11.91 20.87
N GLY A 165 -2.76 10.68 20.90
CA GLY A 165 -4.10 10.32 20.40
C GLY A 165 -4.20 10.15 18.89
N TYR A 166 -3.09 10.26 18.15
CA TYR A 166 -3.04 10.07 16.70
C TYR A 166 -2.46 8.71 16.33
N ASN A 167 -2.97 8.14 15.24
CA ASN A 167 -2.40 6.99 14.54
C ASN A 167 -1.82 7.48 13.21
N GLY A 168 -0.62 7.00 12.85
CA GLY A 168 0.09 7.50 11.68
C GLY A 168 1.22 6.58 11.22
N GLY A 169 1.84 6.94 10.09
CA GLY A 169 3.12 6.39 9.66
C GLY A 169 4.19 7.46 9.80
N ALA A 170 5.34 7.13 10.38
CA ALA A 170 6.49 8.01 10.49
C ALA A 170 7.65 7.44 9.66
N LYS A 171 8.45 8.33 9.07
CA LYS A 171 9.79 7.97 8.60
C LYS A 171 10.70 8.00 9.82
N GLY A 172 11.32 6.88 10.16
CA GLY A 172 12.36 6.87 11.19
C GLY A 172 13.57 7.66 10.69
N LEU A 173 13.86 8.82 11.28
CA LEU A 173 15.23 9.32 11.29
C LEU A 173 16.00 8.44 12.27
N LEU A 174 17.10 7.85 11.82
CA LEU A 174 18.04 7.22 12.73
C LEU A 174 18.79 8.33 13.45
N ASP A 175 18.62 8.42 14.76
CA ASP A 175 19.51 9.19 15.62
C ASP A 175 20.84 8.42 15.71
N GLU A 176 21.82 8.86 14.93
CA GLU A 176 23.22 8.38 15.01
C GLU A 176 24.03 9.06 16.13
N GLU A 177 23.40 9.53 17.21
CA GLU A 177 24.11 10.02 18.39
C GLU A 177 23.59 9.41 19.69
N MET A 178 24.21 8.30 20.08
CA MET A 178 24.67 8.11 21.47
C MET A 178 25.77 7.04 21.48
N LYS A 179 27.02 7.52 21.42
CA LYS A 179 28.19 6.83 21.94
C LYS A 179 28.52 7.44 23.29
#